data_AF-I0WT28-F1
#
_entry.id   AF-I0WT28-F1
#
_cell.length_a   1.000
_cell.length_b   1.000
_cell.length_c   1.000
_cell.angle_alpha   90.00
_cell.angle_beta   90.00
_cell.angle_gamma   90.00
#
_symmetry.space_group_name_H-M   'P 1'
#
loop_
_entity.id
_entity.type
_entity.pdbx_description
1 polymer ?
#
loop_
_entity_poly.entity_id
_entity_poly.type
_entity_poly.pdbx_seq_one_letter_code
_entity_poly.pdbx_strand_id
1 'polypeptide(L)'
;MGEVPSIRLTLDLPAFCSHDVALEHASTELGERGIAGWERLELRTTSPTRSPLIRRFTFTYWTHQADTRVPENISYVKLWSRLGPTERAKLLTLTGGGRPTTTILRLLTTVAGSAILVTGPDGTPRLPRTFRVFLRTFADPKRDDHR
;
A
#
# COMPACT_ATOMS: atom_id res chain seq x y z
N MET A 1 -19.37 -5.80 27.90
CA MET A 1 -18.72 -5.09 26.79
C MET A 1 -17.87 -6.12 26.05
N GLY A 2 -18.18 -6.39 24.78
CA GLY A 2 -17.38 -7.31 23.98
C GLY A 2 -16.02 -6.71 23.66
N GLU A 3 -14.97 -7.53 23.69
CA GLU A 3 -13.62 -7.14 23.30
C GLU A 3 -13.64 -6.71 21.83
N VAL A 4 -13.15 -5.49 21.55
CA VAL A 4 -13.04 -5.01 20.17
C VAL A 4 -11.84 -5.74 19.54
N PRO A 5 -12.02 -6.52 18.46
CA PRO A 5 -10.91 -7.25 17.88
C PRO A 5 -9.90 -6.26 17.29
N SER A 6 -8.62 -6.44 17.62
CA SER A 6 -7.53 -5.74 16.94
C SER A 6 -7.28 -6.40 15.58
N ILE A 7 -7.20 -5.60 14.51
CA ILE A 7 -6.94 -6.06 13.15
C ILE A 7 -5.55 -5.57 12.71
N ARG A 8 -4.82 -6.42 12.00
CA ARG A 8 -3.49 -6.11 11.47
C ARG A 8 -3.59 -5.52 10.06
N LEU A 9 -2.85 -4.45 9.82
CA LEU A 9 -2.56 -3.91 8.49
C LEU A 9 -1.05 -3.98 8.24
N THR A 10 -0.64 -4.45 7.07
CA THR A 10 0.78 -4.50 6.68
C THR A 10 0.98 -3.68 5.42
N LEU A 11 1.96 -2.78 5.43
CA LEU A 11 2.33 -1.96 4.27
C LEU A 11 3.82 -2.08 3.95
N ASP A 12 4.14 -2.17 2.66
CA ASP A 12 5.50 -2.04 2.15
C ASP A 12 5.71 -0.55 1.79
N LEU A 13 6.44 0.19 2.63
CA LEU A 13 6.65 1.64 2.54
C LEU A 13 8.15 2.00 2.39
N PRO A 14 8.49 3.23 1.96
CA PRO A 14 9.88 3.68 1.91
C PRO A 14 10.60 3.49 3.25
N ALA A 15 11.86 3.06 3.19
CA ALA A 15 12.66 2.79 4.37
C ALA A 15 12.93 4.02 5.25
N PHE A 16 12.83 5.21 4.65
CA PHE A 16 13.02 6.51 5.29
C PHE A 16 11.71 7.13 5.81
N CYS A 17 10.56 6.45 5.68
CA CYS A 17 9.32 6.96 6.26
C CYS A 17 9.45 7.13 7.78
N SER A 18 9.18 8.34 8.26
CA SER A 18 9.02 8.60 9.69
C SER A 18 7.78 7.88 10.22
N HIS A 19 7.70 7.75 11.55
CA HIS A 19 6.56 7.15 12.23
C HIS A 19 5.23 7.80 11.81
N ASP A 20 5.16 9.12 11.83
CA ASP A 20 3.92 9.86 11.56
C ASP A 20 3.50 9.75 10.10
N VAL A 21 4.45 9.84 9.16
CA VAL A 21 4.17 9.62 7.74
C VAL A 21 3.69 8.19 7.47
N ALA A 22 4.25 7.20 8.18
CA ALA A 22 3.81 5.82 8.06
C ALA A 22 2.36 5.64 8.57
N LEU A 23 1.98 6.31 9.66
CA LEU A 23 0.61 6.34 10.16
C LEU A 23 -0.36 7.05 9.20
N GLU A 24 0.04 8.15 8.58
CA GLU A 24 -0.75 8.83 7.55
C GLU A 24 -1.02 7.91 6.33
N HIS A 25 0.01 7.18 5.90
CA HIS A 25 -0.14 6.18 4.83
C HIS A 25 -1.08 5.04 5.23
N ALA A 26 -0.97 4.54 6.46
CA ALA A 26 -1.86 3.51 6.97
C ALA A 26 -3.31 4.00 7.08
N SER A 27 -3.54 5.20 7.62
CA SER A 27 -4.87 5.84 7.67
C SER A 27 -5.46 6.01 6.27
N THR A 28 -4.64 6.50 5.32
CA THR A 28 -5.06 6.65 3.92
C THR A 28 -5.45 5.30 3.33
N GLU A 29 -4.65 4.25 3.52
CA GLU A 29 -4.94 2.91 2.99
C GLU A 29 -6.27 2.37 3.51
N LEU A 30 -6.54 2.50 4.81
CA LEU A 30 -7.80 2.07 5.41
C LEU A 30 -8.99 2.79 4.75
N GLY A 31 -8.89 4.11 4.59
CA GLY A 31 -9.90 4.91 3.89
C GLY A 31 -10.08 4.51 2.42
N GLU A 32 -8.99 4.28 1.68
CA GLU A 32 -9.04 3.85 0.28
C GLU A 32 -9.66 2.46 0.12
N ARG A 33 -9.52 1.58 1.11
CA ARG A 33 -10.14 0.25 1.15
C ARG A 33 -11.58 0.26 1.66
N GLY A 34 -12.13 1.42 2.00
CA GLY A 34 -13.49 1.56 2.52
C GLY A 34 -13.67 1.01 3.93
N ILE A 35 -12.57 0.86 4.69
CA ILE A 35 -12.64 0.48 6.09
C ILE A 35 -12.99 1.75 6.86
N ALA A 36 -14.21 1.78 7.40
CA ALA A 36 -14.76 2.93 8.13
C ALA A 36 -14.81 2.64 9.63
N GLY A 37 -14.93 3.69 10.44
CA GLY A 37 -15.12 3.56 11.89
C GLY A 37 -13.97 2.85 12.63
N TRP A 38 -12.79 2.79 12.02
CA TRP A 38 -11.60 2.30 12.70
C TRP A 38 -11.07 3.35 13.69
N GLU A 39 -10.42 2.86 14.74
CA GLU A 39 -9.81 3.68 15.78
C GLU A 39 -8.47 3.10 16.23
N ARG A 40 -7.71 3.92 16.99
CA ARG A 40 -6.45 3.54 17.63
C ARG A 40 -5.45 2.92 16.64
N LEU A 41 -5.25 3.56 15.50
CA LEU A 41 -4.25 3.12 14.54
C LEU A 41 -2.85 3.30 15.13
N GLU A 42 -2.13 2.19 15.33
CA GLU A 42 -0.82 2.17 15.98
C GLU A 42 0.18 1.40 15.12
N LEU A 43 1.39 1.97 14.97
CA LEU A 43 2.52 1.25 14.40
C LEU A 43 3.06 0.27 15.45
N ARG A 44 3.20 -1.00 15.07
CA ARG A 44 3.73 -2.05 15.95
C ARG A 44 5.18 -2.35 15.67
N THR A 45 5.49 -2.66 14.43
CA THR A 45 6.82 -3.09 14.04
C THR A 45 7.19 -2.61 12.65
N THR A 46 8.49 -2.45 12.46
CA THR A 46 9.10 -2.26 11.15
C THR A 46 10.08 -3.41 10.91
N SER A 47 10.15 -3.92 9.68
CA SER A 47 11.02 -5.05 9.35
C SER A 47 11.71 -4.85 8.00
N PRO A 48 12.95 -5.32 7.85
CA PRO A 48 13.64 -5.31 6.55
C PRO A 48 12.83 -6.08 5.49
N THR A 49 12.97 -5.66 4.24
CA THR A 49 12.54 -6.45 3.07
C THR A 49 13.76 -6.84 2.24
N ARG A 50 13.54 -7.55 1.13
CA ARG A 50 14.61 -7.84 0.15
C ARG A 50 15.08 -6.60 -0.61
N SER A 51 14.38 -5.48 -0.51
CA SER A 51 14.81 -4.19 -1.05
C SER A 51 15.31 -3.29 0.08
N PRO A 52 16.52 -2.70 -0.03
CA PRO A 52 17.01 -1.76 0.97
C PRO A 52 16.18 -0.46 1.02
N LEU A 53 15.49 -0.13 -0.07
CA LEU A 53 14.67 1.07 -0.18
C LEU A 53 13.30 0.95 0.49
N ILE A 54 12.88 -0.28 0.83
CA ILE A 54 11.53 -0.57 1.31
C ILE A 54 11.59 -1.34 2.63
N ARG A 55 10.81 -0.89 3.61
CA ARG A 55 10.57 -1.60 4.88
C ARG A 55 9.11 -2.05 4.92
N ARG A 56 8.89 -3.13 5.66
CA ARG A 56 7.54 -3.61 5.98
C ARG A 56 7.11 -3.01 7.30
N PHE A 57 6.05 -2.24 7.29
CA PHE A 57 5.43 -1.66 8.47
C PHE A 57 4.19 -2.48 8.82
N THR A 58 4.09 -2.88 10.09
CA THR A 58 2.94 -3.60 10.62
C THR A 58 2.21 -2.69 11.60
N PHE A 59 0.95 -2.43 11.32
CA PHE A 59 0.06 -1.62 12.13
C PHE A 59 -1.04 -2.49 12.74
N THR A 60 -1.63 -1.99 13.81
CA THR A 60 -2.90 -2.51 14.34
C THR A 60 -3.91 -1.39 14.44
N TYR A 61 -5.16 -1.71 14.16
CA TYR A 61 -6.30 -0.82 14.38
C TYR A 61 -7.46 -1.62 14.96
N TRP A 62 -8.45 -0.94 15.52
CA TRP A 62 -9.64 -1.55 16.09
C TRP A 62 -10.88 -1.05 15.37
N THR A 63 -11.92 -1.87 15.33
CA THR A 63 -13.20 -1.47 14.76
C THR A 63 -14.33 -2.27 15.40
N HIS A 64 -15.44 -1.59 15.63
CA HIS A 64 -16.67 -2.19 16.14
C HIS A 64 -17.51 -2.87 15.05
N GLN A 65 -17.12 -2.75 13.78
CA GLN A 65 -17.84 -3.36 12.68
C GLN A 65 -17.55 -4.87 12.62
N ALA A 66 -18.58 -5.67 12.89
CA ALA A 66 -18.52 -7.13 12.87
C ALA A 66 -18.12 -7.74 11.51
N ASP A 67 -18.33 -6.99 10.42
CA ASP A 67 -18.10 -7.44 9.04
C ASP A 67 -16.90 -6.76 8.40
N THR A 68 -15.88 -6.43 9.21
CA THR A 68 -14.69 -5.77 8.70
C THR A 68 -13.89 -6.75 7.86
N ARG A 69 -13.92 -6.54 6.54
CA ARG A 69 -12.98 -7.20 5.62
C ARG A 69 -11.57 -6.92 6.11
N VAL A 70 -10.89 -7.93 6.62
CA VAL A 70 -9.48 -7.84 6.97
C VAL A 70 -8.73 -7.46 5.70
N PRO A 71 -7.99 -6.33 5.67
CA PRO A 71 -7.26 -5.96 4.49
C PRO A 71 -6.30 -7.09 4.13
N GLU A 72 -6.36 -7.55 2.88
CA GLU A 72 -5.40 -8.54 2.40
C GLU A 72 -3.99 -7.97 2.59
N ASN A 73 -3.08 -8.79 3.14
CA ASN A 73 -1.69 -8.40 3.34
C ASN A 73 -0.95 -8.45 2.01
N ILE A 74 -1.06 -7.36 1.24
CA ILE A 74 -0.43 -7.24 -0.06
C ILE A 74 1.02 -6.80 0.10
N SER A 75 1.94 -7.62 -0.38
CA SER A 75 3.35 -7.25 -0.45
C SER A 75 3.70 -6.70 -1.82
N TYR A 76 3.91 -5.39 -1.90
CA TYR A 76 4.42 -4.71 -3.09
C TYR A 76 5.82 -5.17 -3.47
N VAL A 77 6.68 -5.52 -2.51
CA VAL A 77 7.99 -6.10 -2.80
C VAL A 77 7.86 -7.47 -3.49
N LYS A 78 6.93 -8.32 -3.03
CA LYS A 78 6.66 -9.62 -3.67
C LYS A 78 6.07 -9.43 -5.06
N LEU A 79 5.10 -8.53 -5.23
CA LEU A 79 4.58 -8.14 -6.54
C LEU A 79 5.72 -7.70 -7.46
N TRP A 80 6.53 -6.73 -7.02
CA TRP A 80 7.64 -6.19 -7.81
C TRP A 80 8.61 -7.27 -8.26
N SER A 81 8.94 -8.22 -7.38
CA SER A 81 9.84 -9.34 -7.69
C SER A 81 9.32 -10.27 -8.80
N ARG A 82 8.00 -10.35 -8.98
CA ARG A 82 7.35 -11.19 -10.00
C ARG A 82 7.27 -10.51 -11.37
N LEU A 83 7.42 -9.19 -11.42
CA LEU A 83 7.34 -8.43 -12.65
C LEU A 83 8.68 -8.42 -13.40
N GLY A 84 8.61 -8.58 -14.72
CA GLY A 84 9.76 -8.45 -15.61
C GLY A 84 10.19 -6.99 -15.81
N PRO A 85 11.37 -6.74 -16.43
CA PRO A 85 11.91 -5.40 -16.62
C PRO A 85 10.95 -4.45 -17.38
N THR A 86 10.31 -4.94 -18.45
CA THR A 86 9.36 -4.16 -19.25
C THR A 86 8.12 -3.76 -18.46
N GLU A 87 7.62 -4.66 -17.61
CA GLU A 87 6.45 -4.42 -16.78
C GLU A 87 6.75 -3.39 -15.69
N ARG A 88 7.92 -3.55 -15.03
CA ARG A 88 8.43 -2.57 -14.07
C ARG A 88 8.57 -1.19 -14.69
N ALA A 89 9.19 -1.09 -15.87
CA ALA A 89 9.33 0.18 -16.59
C ALA A 89 7.96 0.83 -16.87
N LYS A 90 6.96 0.06 -17.31
CA LYS A 90 5.59 0.54 -17.53
C LYS A 90 4.92 1.04 -16.24
N LEU A 91 5.17 0.39 -15.10
CA LEU A 91 4.61 0.86 -13.82
C LEU A 91 5.27 2.15 -13.34
N LEU A 92 6.57 2.32 -13.56
CA LEU A 92 7.28 3.53 -13.12
C LEU A 92 6.80 4.80 -13.84
N THR A 93 6.23 4.70 -15.05
CA THR A 93 5.62 5.85 -15.74
C THR A 93 4.39 6.41 -15.01
N LEU A 94 3.76 5.63 -14.13
CA LEU A 94 2.58 6.04 -13.36
C LEU A 94 2.92 6.99 -12.19
N THR A 95 4.20 7.12 -11.85
CA THR A 95 4.66 7.95 -10.72
C THR A 95 4.43 9.45 -10.95
N GLY A 96 4.31 9.87 -12.21
CA GLY A 96 4.01 11.25 -12.64
C GLY A 96 2.53 11.64 -12.63
N GLY A 97 1.65 10.84 -11.99
CA GLY A 97 0.20 11.12 -11.95
C GLY A 97 -0.59 10.56 -13.13
N GLY A 98 0.05 9.73 -13.97
CA GLY A 98 -0.62 9.01 -15.05
C GLY A 98 -1.74 8.13 -14.53
N ARG A 99 -2.87 8.12 -15.25
CA ARG A 99 -3.96 7.17 -14.97
C ARG A 99 -3.51 5.76 -15.40
N PRO A 100 -3.70 4.73 -14.57
CA PRO A 100 -3.39 3.36 -14.96
C PRO A 100 -4.29 2.95 -16.13
N THR A 101 -3.69 2.40 -17.18
CA THR A 101 -4.46 1.85 -18.31
C THR A 101 -5.08 0.51 -17.92
N THR A 102 -6.12 0.08 -18.65
CA THR A 102 -6.74 -1.25 -18.47
C THR A 102 -5.72 -2.38 -18.52
N THR A 103 -4.69 -2.26 -19.37
CA THR A 103 -3.60 -3.23 -19.47
C THR A 103 -2.79 -3.33 -18.18
N ILE A 104 -2.48 -2.20 -17.55
CA ILE A 104 -1.75 -2.15 -16.28
C ILE A 104 -2.61 -2.74 -15.15
N LEU A 105 -3.89 -2.37 -15.10
CA LEU A 105 -4.81 -2.90 -14.10
C LEU A 105 -4.95 -4.42 -14.25
N ARG A 106 -5.09 -4.95 -15.47
CA ARG A 106 -5.14 -6.38 -15.73
C ARG A 106 -3.86 -7.09 -15.30
N LEU A 107 -2.69 -6.54 -15.65
CA LEU A 107 -1.40 -7.07 -15.23
C LEU A 107 -1.31 -7.20 -13.70
N LEU A 108 -1.64 -6.13 -12.98
CA LEU A 108 -1.58 -6.14 -11.51
C LEU A 108 -2.56 -7.15 -10.91
N THR A 109 -3.79 -7.22 -11.43
CA THR A 109 -4.79 -8.20 -11.00
C THR A 109 -4.34 -9.64 -11.28
N THR A 110 -3.68 -9.90 -12.41
CA THR A 110 -3.15 -11.23 -12.72
C THR A 110 -2.00 -11.64 -11.77
N VAL A 111 -1.15 -10.70 -11.37
CA VAL A 111 0.06 -11.01 -10.58
C VAL A 111 -0.21 -11.02 -9.07
N ALA A 112 -1.11 -10.16 -8.58
CA ALA A 112 -1.40 -9.96 -7.16
C ALA A 112 -2.88 -10.16 -6.75
N GLY A 113 -3.76 -10.47 -7.69
CA GLY A 113 -5.20 -10.56 -7.41
C GLY A 113 -5.88 -9.19 -7.42
N SER A 114 -7.21 -9.17 -7.36
CA SER A 114 -8.02 -7.95 -7.46
C SER A 114 -7.87 -7.02 -6.24
N ALA A 115 -7.48 -7.55 -5.09
CA ALA A 115 -7.33 -6.77 -3.85
C ALA A 115 -6.22 -5.70 -3.91
N ILE A 116 -5.31 -5.77 -4.90
CA ILE A 116 -4.30 -4.74 -5.16
C ILE A 116 -4.91 -3.40 -5.55
N LEU A 117 -6.11 -3.42 -6.13
CA LEU A 117 -6.82 -2.24 -6.58
C LEU A 117 -7.78 -1.78 -5.48
N VAL A 118 -7.97 -0.47 -5.41
CA VAL A 118 -9.00 0.16 -4.57
C VAL A 118 -10.06 0.77 -5.46
N THR A 119 -11.25 0.96 -4.93
CA THR A 119 -12.35 1.58 -5.66
C THR A 119 -12.19 3.11 -5.61
N GLY A 120 -12.30 3.75 -6.78
CA GLY A 120 -12.34 5.20 -6.93
C GLY A 120 -13.69 5.78 -6.50
N PRO A 121 -13.77 7.10 -6.32
CA PRO A 121 -15.03 7.78 -5.98
C PRO A 121 -16.10 7.62 -7.09
N ASP A 122 -15.69 7.37 -8.32
CA ASP A 122 -16.55 7.08 -9.48
C ASP A 122 -16.88 5.58 -9.64
N GLY A 123 -16.49 4.74 -8.68
CA GLY A 123 -16.64 3.29 -8.75
C GLY A 123 -15.60 2.57 -9.61
N THR A 124 -14.65 3.29 -10.22
CA THR A 124 -13.65 2.68 -11.10
C THR A 124 -12.43 2.15 -10.33
N PRO A 125 -11.77 1.07 -10.77
CA PRO A 125 -10.57 0.58 -10.12
C PRO A 125 -9.40 1.56 -10.27
N ARG A 126 -8.72 1.86 -9.16
CA ARG A 126 -7.53 2.72 -9.12
C ARG A 126 -6.41 2.09 -8.30
N LEU A 127 -5.20 2.61 -8.49
CA LEU A 127 -4.05 2.24 -7.66
C LEU A 127 -4.15 2.90 -6.29
N PRO A 128 -3.87 2.17 -5.19
CA PRO A 128 -3.71 2.75 -3.87
C PRO A 128 -2.61 3.81 -3.86
N ARG A 129 -2.75 4.84 -3.03
CA ARG A 129 -1.74 5.88 -2.84
C ARG A 129 -0.43 5.28 -2.32
N THR A 130 -0.50 4.30 -1.43
CA THR A 130 0.68 3.60 -0.89
C THR A 130 1.46 2.87 -1.99
N PHE A 131 0.76 2.27 -2.96
CA PHE A 131 1.43 1.65 -4.11
C PHE A 131 2.11 2.67 -5.02
N ARG A 132 1.50 3.85 -5.22
CA ARG A 132 2.16 4.94 -5.95
C ARG A 132 3.41 5.46 -5.24
N VAL A 133 3.37 5.55 -3.92
CA VAL A 133 4.55 5.91 -3.11
C VAL A 133 5.65 4.87 -3.29
N PHE A 134 5.31 3.57 -3.19
CA PHE A 134 6.23 2.48 -3.47
C PHE A 134 6.88 2.61 -4.86
N LEU A 135 6.10 2.83 -5.92
CA LEU A 135 6.63 3.01 -7.27
C LEU A 135 7.56 4.22 -7.38
N ARG A 136 7.23 5.33 -6.69
CA ARG A 136 8.05 6.55 -6.69
C ARG A 136 9.42 6.30 -6.07
N THR A 137 9.49 5.51 -5.00
CA THR A 137 10.76 5.14 -4.36
C THR A 137 11.72 4.42 -5.32
N PHE A 138 11.20 3.64 -6.26
CA PHE A 138 12.02 2.98 -7.29
C PHE A 138 12.30 3.86 -8.51
N ALA A 139 11.43 4.82 -8.83
CA ALA A 139 11.63 5.76 -9.94
C ALA A 139 12.69 6.81 -9.62
N ASP A 140 12.76 7.26 -8.37
CA ASP A 140 13.71 8.28 -7.91
C ASP A 140 14.33 7.86 -6.57
N PRO A 141 15.32 6.95 -6.59
CA PRO A 141 16.02 6.54 -5.38
C PRO A 141 16.95 7.64 -4.82
N LYS A 142 17.13 8.77 -5.53
CA LYS A 142 18.07 9.85 -5.18
C LYS A 142 17.42 11.05 -4.48
N ARG A 143 16.09 11.07 -4.32
CA ARG A 143 15.39 12.20 -3.69
C ARG A 143 15.55 12.31 -2.18
N ASP A 144 16.42 11.52 -1.56
CA ASP A 144 16.58 11.40 -0.11
C ASP A 144 18.04 11.67 0.36
N ASP A 145 18.77 12.55 -0.34
CA ASP A 145 20.00 13.13 0.24
C ASP A 145 19.74 14.50 0.89
N HIS A 146 18.62 15.19 0.61
CA HIS A 146 18.40 16.54 1.14
C HIS A 146 16.98 16.73 1.73
N ARG A 147 16.96 16.74 3.07
CA ARG A 147 16.35 17.74 3.97
C ARG A 147 15.36 17.21 5.01
#